data_AF-A0A8T2U2J6-F1
#
_entry.id   AF-A0A8T2U2J6-F1
#
_cell.length_a   1.000
_cell.length_b   1.000
_cell.length_c   1.000
_cell.angle_alpha   90.00
_cell.angle_beta   90.00
_cell.angle_gamma   90.00
#
_symmetry.space_group_name_H-M   'P 1'
#
loop_
_entity.id
_entity.type
_entity.pdbx_description
1 polymer ?
#
loop_
_entity_poly.entity_id
_entity_poly.type
_entity_poly.pdbx_seq_one_letter_code
_entity_poly.pdbx_strand_id
1 'polypeptide(L)'
;MDSRRSTAGGVFTLAGGAIAWFSKKQTAIALSSTEAEFVALALTAKGLWIQSVLQELLHVKMPPLKIFCDNLSCIHLASNLKHSEKTKHIDLKYHFIRELVEKKQI
;
A
#
# COMPACT_ATOMS: atom_id res chain seq x y z
N MET A 1 18.54 -21.17 2.70
CA MET A 1 19.07 -19.88 3.21
C MET A 1 17.89 -18.98 3.52
N ASP A 2 17.52 -18.87 4.79
CA ASP A 2 16.41 -18.04 5.24
C ASP A 2 16.75 -16.55 5.10
N SER A 3 16.22 -15.91 4.07
CA SER A 3 16.20 -14.46 4.03
C SER A 3 15.16 -13.97 5.05
N ARG A 4 15.56 -13.10 5.99
CA ARG A 4 14.67 -12.41 6.95
C ARG A 4 13.73 -11.38 6.28
N ARG A 5 13.22 -11.68 5.09
CA ARG A 5 12.40 -10.78 4.27
C ARG A 5 10.95 -11.23 4.36
N SER A 6 10.08 -10.33 4.80
CA SER A 6 8.64 -10.55 4.83
C SER A 6 8.06 -10.74 3.43
N THR A 7 6.91 -11.39 3.34
CA THR A 7 6.12 -11.49 2.11
C THR A 7 4.92 -10.58 2.26
N ALA A 8 4.76 -9.64 1.32
CA ALA A 8 3.58 -8.79 1.25
C ALA A 8 2.53 -9.46 0.36
N GLY A 9 1.26 -9.41 0.78
CA GLY A 9 0.14 -9.87 -0.02
C GLY A 9 -0.97 -8.83 -0.04
N GLY A 10 -1.83 -8.92 -1.05
CA GLY A 10 -3.00 -8.07 -1.17
C GLY A 10 -4.01 -8.64 -2.16
N VAL A 11 -5.28 -8.32 -1.93
CA VAL A 11 -6.40 -8.65 -2.81
C VAL A 11 -7.16 -7.38 -3.16
N PHE A 12 -7.48 -7.21 -4.44
CA PHE A 12 -8.30 -6.13 -4.96
C PHE A 12 -9.69 -6.69 -5.23
N THR A 13 -10.71 -6.06 -4.67
CA THR A 13 -12.10 -6.49 -4.79
C THR A 13 -12.95 -5.44 -5.47
N LEU A 14 -13.88 -5.86 -6.33
CA LEU A 14 -14.89 -5.03 -6.98
C LEU A 14 -16.25 -5.71 -6.83
N ALA A 15 -17.26 -4.97 -6.36
CA ALA A 15 -18.62 -5.49 -6.13
C ALA A 15 -18.67 -6.77 -5.25
N GLY A 16 -17.75 -6.89 -4.29
CA GLY A 16 -17.63 -8.05 -3.40
C GLY A 16 -16.87 -9.25 -3.99
N GLY A 17 -16.51 -9.22 -5.28
CA GLY A 17 -15.69 -10.24 -5.93
C GLY A 17 -14.21 -9.84 -5.99
N ALA A 18 -13.30 -10.81 -5.87
CA ALA A 18 -11.87 -10.58 -6.10
C ALA A 18 -11.57 -10.46 -7.60
N ILE A 19 -10.88 -9.39 -8.01
CA ILE A 19 -10.54 -9.11 -9.41
C ILE A 19 -9.03 -9.23 -9.69
N ALA A 20 -8.20 -9.04 -8.66
CA ALA A 20 -6.75 -9.18 -8.75
C ALA A 20 -6.17 -9.48 -7.36
N TRP A 21 -5.00 -10.10 -7.32
CA TRP A 21 -4.26 -10.35 -6.09
C TRP A 21 -2.77 -10.36 -6.38
N PHE A 22 -1.97 -10.22 -5.33
CA PHE A 22 -0.54 -10.45 -5.41
C PHE A 22 -0.02 -11.09 -4.12
N SER A 23 1.08 -11.83 -4.27
CA SER A 23 1.93 -12.25 -3.17
C SER A 23 3.37 -12.04 -3.62
N LYS A 24 4.08 -11.14 -2.92
CA LYS A 24 5.41 -10.69 -3.32
C LYS A 24 6.33 -10.63 -2.13
N LYS A 25 7.46 -11.32 -2.23
CA LYS A 25 8.55 -11.20 -1.26
C LYS A 25 9.12 -9.78 -1.28
N GLN A 26 9.20 -9.15 -0.12
CA GLN A 26 9.71 -7.79 0.00
C GLN A 26 11.20 -7.77 -0.37
N THR A 27 11.63 -6.73 -1.08
CA THR A 27 13.02 -6.58 -1.52
C THR A 27 13.93 -6.13 -0.37
N ALA A 28 13.41 -5.25 0.48
CA ALA A 28 14.08 -4.77 1.69
C ALA A 28 13.76 -5.67 2.88
N ILE A 29 14.70 -5.73 3.83
CA ILE A 29 14.47 -6.32 5.15
C ILE A 29 13.79 -5.25 6.00
N ALA A 30 12.60 -5.54 6.49
CA ALA A 30 11.91 -4.67 7.45
C ALA A 30 12.48 -4.89 8.86
N LEU A 31 12.64 -3.82 9.62
CA LEU A 31 13.14 -3.86 11.00
C LEU A 31 11.99 -4.01 12.02
N SER A 32 10.74 -3.89 11.58
CA SER A 32 9.54 -4.13 12.39
C SER A 32 8.39 -4.68 11.54
N SER A 33 7.37 -5.24 12.19
CA SER A 33 6.12 -5.63 11.54
C SER A 33 5.42 -4.42 10.92
N THR A 34 5.43 -3.27 11.59
CA THR A 34 4.88 -2.01 11.07
C THR A 34 5.55 -1.58 9.77
N GLU A 35 6.87 -1.68 9.68
CA GLU A 35 7.58 -1.39 8.43
C GLU A 35 7.25 -2.39 7.32
N ALA A 36 7.14 -3.69 7.67
CA ALA A 36 6.76 -4.71 6.71
C ALA A 36 5.35 -4.44 6.15
N GLU A 37 4.40 -4.08 7.02
CA GLU A 37 3.04 -3.70 6.63
C GLU A 37 3.03 -2.41 5.80
N PHE A 38 3.86 -1.44 6.14
CA PHE A 38 3.96 -0.21 5.36
C PHE A 38 4.52 -0.46 3.95
N VAL A 39 5.46 -1.40 3.82
CA VAL A 39 5.92 -1.88 2.51
C VAL A 39 4.79 -2.57 1.75
N ALA A 40 3.97 -3.38 2.41
CA ALA A 40 2.80 -4.03 1.80
C ALA A 40 1.77 -2.99 1.33
N LEU A 41 1.44 -1.99 2.17
CA LEU A 41 0.59 -0.85 1.82
C LEU A 41 1.10 -0.14 0.56
N ALA A 42 2.39 0.17 0.48
CA ALA A 42 2.99 0.80 -0.69
C ALA A 42 2.93 -0.08 -1.95
N LEU A 43 2.99 -1.41 -1.82
CA LEU A 43 2.79 -2.32 -2.95
C LEU A 43 1.32 -2.37 -3.39
N THR A 44 0.38 -2.40 -2.45
CA THR A 44 -1.06 -2.37 -2.73
C THR A 44 -1.48 -1.07 -3.40
N ALA A 45 -0.97 0.08 -2.93
CA ALA A 45 -1.26 1.39 -3.50
C ALA A 45 -0.78 1.55 -4.96
N LYS A 46 0.25 0.78 -5.38
CA LYS A 46 0.61 0.73 -6.81
C LYS A 46 -0.52 0.17 -7.67
N GLY A 47 -1.43 -0.61 -7.10
CA GLY A 47 -2.63 -1.12 -7.77
C GLY A 47 -3.63 -0.05 -8.21
N LEU A 48 -3.40 1.23 -7.95
CA LEU A 48 -4.18 2.34 -8.52
C LEU A 48 -4.31 2.26 -10.06
N TRP A 49 -3.35 1.66 -10.76
CA TRP A 49 -3.47 1.44 -12.21
C TRP A 49 -4.69 0.57 -12.57
N ILE A 50 -5.07 -0.38 -11.70
CA ILE A 50 -6.27 -1.22 -11.90
C ILE A 50 -7.51 -0.32 -11.91
N GLN A 51 -7.58 0.64 -11.00
CA GLN A 51 -8.67 1.61 -10.96
C GLN A 51 -8.69 2.47 -12.23
N SER A 52 -7.55 2.92 -12.76
CA SER A 52 -7.49 3.67 -14.02
C SER A 52 -8.04 2.84 -15.19
N VAL A 53 -7.60 1.58 -15.31
CA VAL A 53 -8.07 0.65 -16.36
C VAL A 53 -9.59 0.41 -16.25
N LEU A 54 -10.11 0.21 -15.04
CA LEU A 54 -11.54 0.01 -14.83
C LEU A 54 -12.37 1.26 -15.17
N GLN A 55 -11.87 2.46 -14.86
CA GLN A 55 -12.54 3.70 -15.22
C GLN A 55 -12.62 3.89 -16.74
N GLU A 56 -11.55 3.55 -17.45
CA GLU A 56 -11.51 3.59 -18.92
C GLU A 56 -12.46 2.55 -19.54
N LEU A 57 -12.45 1.32 -19.03
CA LEU A 57 -13.26 0.22 -19.57
C LEU A 57 -14.76 0.39 -19.30
N LEU A 58 -15.12 0.88 -18.11
CA LEU A 58 -16.52 1.01 -17.69
C LEU A 58 -17.10 2.40 -17.99
N HIS A 59 -16.27 3.36 -18.41
CA HIS A 59 -16.64 4.75 -18.62
C HIS A 59 -17.32 5.40 -17.39
N VAL A 60 -16.89 5.01 -16.18
CA VAL A 60 -17.43 5.51 -14.91
C VAL A 60 -16.30 6.03 -14.05
N LYS A 61 -16.52 7.17 -13.37
CA LYS A 61 -15.59 7.69 -12.37
C LYS A 61 -15.67 6.86 -11.10
N MET A 62 -14.54 6.29 -10.69
CA MET A 62 -14.46 5.46 -9.47
C MET A 62 -14.07 6.33 -8.26
N PRO A 63 -14.58 6.03 -7.05
CA PRO A 63 -14.13 6.70 -5.83
C PRO A 63 -12.66 6.38 -5.52
N PRO A 64 -12.01 7.11 -4.60
CA PRO A 64 -10.66 6.77 -4.14
C PRO A 64 -10.54 5.31 -3.68
N LEU A 65 -9.38 4.70 -3.93
CA LEU A 65 -9.11 3.31 -3.61
C LEU A 65 -9.03 3.13 -2.09
N LYS A 66 -10.03 2.47 -1.51
CA LYS A 66 -9.99 2.11 -0.08
C LYS A 66 -9.05 0.94 0.14
N ILE A 67 -7.99 1.17 0.91
CA ILE A 67 -7.04 0.13 1.31
C ILE A 67 -7.29 -0.25 2.76
N PHE A 68 -7.45 -1.54 3.03
CA PHE A 68 -7.57 -2.07 4.39
C PHE A 68 -6.22 -2.63 4.85
N CYS A 69 -5.85 -2.32 6.08
CA CYS A 69 -4.66 -2.83 6.76
C CYS A 69 -5.06 -3.23 8.18
N ASP A 70 -4.55 -4.34 8.68
CA ASP A 70 -4.83 -4.86 10.02
C ASP A 70 -3.93 -4.21 11.09
N ASN A 71 -2.80 -3.64 10.70
CA ASN A 71 -1.85 -3.00 11.58
C ASN A 71 -2.18 -1.52 11.80
N LEU A 72 -2.77 -1.21 12.96
CA LEU A 72 -3.08 0.15 13.40
C LEU A 72 -1.85 1.08 13.39
N SER A 73 -0.67 0.58 13.78
CA SER A 73 0.56 1.40 13.76
C SER A 73 0.95 1.80 12.34
N CYS A 74 0.69 0.94 11.35
CA CYS A 74 0.91 1.26 9.94
C CYS A 74 -0.09 2.32 9.45
N ILE A 75 -1.37 2.19 9.82
CA ILE A 75 -2.40 3.18 9.50
C ILE A 75 -2.06 4.55 10.10
N HIS A 76 -1.65 4.57 11.37
CA HIS A 76 -1.19 5.79 12.03
C HIS A 76 0.04 6.37 11.34
N LEU A 77 1.00 5.54 10.92
CA LEU A 77 2.18 6.00 10.20
C LEU A 77 1.82 6.62 8.84
N ALA A 78 0.87 6.03 8.10
CA ALA A 78 0.40 6.57 6.82
C ALA A 78 -0.38 7.89 6.98
N SER A 79 -1.06 8.07 8.12
CA SER A 79 -1.91 9.23 8.39
C SER A 79 -1.16 10.40 9.05
N ASN A 80 -0.04 10.13 9.72
CA ASN A 80 0.74 11.16 10.40
C ASN A 80 1.73 11.80 9.43
N LEU A 81 1.67 13.12 9.26
CA LEU A 81 2.57 13.89 8.39
C LEU A 81 3.97 14.12 8.98
N LYS A 82 4.22 13.70 10.23
CA LYS A 82 5.48 13.94 10.94
C LYS A 82 6.46 12.78 10.71
N HIS A 83 7.52 13.08 9.96
CA HIS A 83 8.64 12.19 9.71
C HIS A 83 9.33 11.82 11.03
N SER A 84 9.49 10.52 11.30
CA SER A 84 10.36 10.05 12.39
C SER A 84 11.72 9.70 11.81
N GLU A 85 12.82 10.04 12.49
CA GLU A 85 14.16 9.64 12.05
C GLU A 85 14.34 8.12 11.91
N LYS A 86 13.45 7.33 12.53
CA LYS A 86 13.45 5.87 12.54
C LYS A 86 12.97 5.23 11.23
N THR A 87 12.39 5.99 10.30
CA THR A 87 11.84 5.45 9.03
C THR A 87 12.69 5.77 7.79
N LYS A 88 13.90 6.31 7.97
CA LYS A 88 14.77 6.79 6.87
C LYS A 88 14.98 5.78 5.73
N HIS A 89 15.11 4.49 6.05
CA HIS A 89 15.30 3.41 5.06
C HIS A 89 14.05 3.03 4.26
N ILE A 90 12.88 3.56 4.62
CA ILE A 90 11.62 3.42 3.88
C ILE A 90 11.07 4.75 3.34
N ASP A 91 11.85 5.84 3.41
CA ASP A 91 11.41 7.21 3.08
C ASP A 91 10.73 7.33 1.71
N LEU A 92 11.25 6.67 0.67
CA LEU A 92 10.62 6.71 -0.65
C LEU A 92 9.20 6.15 -0.66
N LYS A 93 8.94 5.08 0.10
CA LYS A 93 7.59 4.50 0.20
C LYS A 93 6.69 5.42 1.02
N TYR A 94 7.24 6.07 2.04
CA TYR A 94 6.51 7.03 2.85
C TYR A 94 6.08 8.25 2.05
N HIS A 95 7.00 8.87 1.30
CA HIS A 95 6.67 9.97 0.39
C HIS A 95 5.62 9.57 -0.64
N PHE A 96 5.75 8.39 -1.24
CA PHE A 96 4.77 7.86 -2.19
C PHE A 96 3.37 7.73 -1.58
N ILE A 97 3.23 7.08 -0.42
CA ILE A 97 1.92 6.94 0.25
C ILE A 97 1.35 8.30 0.65
N ARG A 98 2.19 9.18 1.18
CA ARG A 98 1.79 10.53 1.59
C ARG A 98 1.23 11.32 0.41
N GLU A 99 1.90 11.30 -0.74
CA GLU A 99 1.45 11.99 -1.94
C GLU A 99 0.07 11.48 -2.40
N LEU A 100 -0.16 10.16 -2.34
CA LEU A 100 -1.45 9.57 -2.70
C LEU A 100 -2.57 9.97 -1.72
N VAL A 101 -2.28 10.04 -0.41
CA VAL A 101 -3.23 10.50 0.62
C VAL A 101 -3.54 11.99 0.43
N GLU A 102 -2.53 12.84 0.21
CA GLU A 102 -2.71 14.28 -0.04
C GLU A 102 -3.55 14.53 -1.31
N LYS A 103 -3.36 13.71 -2.35
CA LYS A 103 -4.15 13.74 -3.59
C LYS A 103 -5.53 13.07 -3.47
N LYS A 104 -5.86 12.48 -2.32
CA LYS A 104 -7.11 11.72 -2.07
C LYS A 104 -7.32 10.59 -3.09
N GLN A 105 -6.24 9.89 -3.46
CA GLN A 105 -6.30 8.73 -4.35
C GLN A 105 -6.48 7.42 -3.57
N ILE A 106 -6.00 7.38 -2.32
CA ILE A 106 -6.15 6.28 -1.36
C ILE A 106 -6.67 6.80 -0.02
#